data_AF-A0A1X3FLX7-F1
#
_entry.id   AF-A0A1X3FLX7-F1
#
_cell.length_a   1.000
_cell.length_b   1.000
_cell.length_c   1.000
_cell.angle_alpha   90.00
_cell.angle_beta   90.00
_cell.angle_gamma   90.00
#
_symmetry.space_group_name_H-M   'P 1'
#
loop_
_entity.id
_entity.type
_entity.pdbx_description
1 polymer ?
#
loop_
_entity_poly.entity_id
_entity_poly.type
_entity_poly.pdbx_seq_one_letter_code
_entity_poly.pdbx_strand_id
1 'polypeptide(L)'
;MSKNTFPVNGGATPATTLTVRNLIDEDTGEIKVWVLKGLARREAMLTWGSITPRALRGAVRMIADLIPEMQCAWRQRHGLPVAMTTVASYAPARDGVRRSAF
;
A
#
# COMPACT_ATOMS: atom_id res chain seq x y z
N MET A 1 -21.18 28.52 34.97
CA MET A 1 -21.14 27.45 33.96
C MET A 1 -19.70 27.01 33.77
N SER A 2 -19.30 25.90 34.40
CA SER A 2 -17.96 25.33 34.26
C SER A 2 -17.89 24.56 32.94
N LYS A 3 -17.00 24.95 32.03
CA LYS A 3 -16.69 24.15 30.84
C LYS A 3 -15.92 22.92 31.32
N ASN A 4 -16.60 21.79 31.48
CA ASN A 4 -15.95 20.49 31.64
C ASN A 4 -15.22 20.18 30.34
N THR A 5 -13.96 20.59 30.25
CA THR A 5 -13.03 20.11 29.25
C THR A 5 -12.75 18.66 29.59
N PHE A 6 -13.48 17.73 28.96
CA PHE A 6 -13.13 16.33 29.03
C PHE A 6 -11.72 16.19 28.43
N PRO A 7 -10.72 15.71 29.19
CA PRO A 7 -9.49 15.29 28.56
C PRO A 7 -9.88 14.11 27.68
N VAL A 8 -9.91 14.34 26.37
CA VAL A 8 -9.95 13.25 25.41
C VAL A 8 -8.56 12.63 25.48
N ASN A 9 -8.33 11.82 26.52
CA ASN A 9 -7.33 10.76 26.52
C ASN A 9 -7.81 9.68 25.54
N GLY A 10 -8.10 10.08 24.30
CA GLY A 10 -7.89 9.22 23.15
C GLY A 10 -6.38 9.13 23.07
N GLY A 11 -5.81 8.18 23.80
CA GLY A 11 -4.40 7.86 23.73
C GLY A 11 -4.08 7.54 22.29
N ALA A 12 -3.71 8.57 21.52
CA ALA A 12 -2.93 8.41 20.33
C ALA A 12 -1.61 7.86 20.84
N THR A 13 -1.55 6.54 20.99
CA THR A 13 -0.31 5.81 21.16
C THR A 13 0.65 6.37 20.12
N PRO A 14 1.72 7.08 20.52
CA PRO A 14 2.71 7.57 19.57
C PRO A 14 3.59 6.36 19.20
N ALA A 15 3.05 5.39 18.47
CA ALA A 15 3.74 4.12 18.22
C ALA A 15 3.24 3.31 17.00
N THR A 16 2.37 3.85 16.15
CA THR A 16 2.16 3.27 14.81
C THR A 16 2.49 4.32 13.78
N THR A 17 3.79 4.52 13.54
CA THR A 17 4.24 5.13 12.30
C THR A 17 3.49 4.41 11.17
N LEU A 18 2.66 5.12 10.43
CA LEU A 18 2.01 4.58 9.24
C LEU A 18 3.12 4.19 8.27
N THR A 19 3.42 2.89 8.22
CA THR A 19 4.41 2.33 7.32
C THR A 19 3.77 1.32 6.40
N VAL A 20 4.45 1.06 5.28
CA VAL A 20 4.09 0.01 4.34
C VAL A 20 3.96 -1.35 5.06
N ARG A 21 4.73 -1.62 6.11
CA ARG A 21 4.66 -2.87 6.89
C ARG A 21 3.30 -3.10 7.55
N ASN A 22 2.56 -2.04 7.85
CA ASN A 22 1.23 -2.13 8.47
C ASN A 22 0.10 -2.31 7.44
N LEU A 23 0.42 -2.39 6.14
CA LEU A 23 -0.57 -2.43 5.07
C LEU A 23 -1.31 -3.76 4.99
N ILE A 24 -0.64 -4.86 5.31
CA ILE A 24 -1.23 -6.20 5.39
C ILE A 24 -1.44 -6.55 6.86
N ASP A 25 -2.61 -7.08 7.19
CA ASP A 25 -2.87 -7.71 8.48
C ASP A 25 -2.10 -9.03 8.56
N GLU A 26 -1.25 -9.22 9.56
CA GLU A 26 -0.48 -10.45 9.69
C GLU A 26 -1.36 -11.64 10.08
N ASP A 27 -2.50 -11.42 10.75
CA ASP A 27 -3.37 -12.51 11.18
C ASP A 27 -4.27 -13.01 10.03
N THR A 28 -4.74 -12.09 9.18
CA THR A 28 -5.74 -12.40 8.13
C THR A 28 -5.20 -12.32 6.70
N GLY A 29 -4.06 -11.65 6.49
CA GLY A 29 -3.53 -11.33 5.15
C GLY A 29 -4.31 -10.25 4.41
N GLU A 30 -5.32 -9.64 5.05
CA GLU A 30 -6.16 -8.61 4.45
C GLU A 30 -5.46 -7.25 4.38
N ILE A 31 -5.85 -6.44 3.40
CA ILE A 31 -5.30 -5.09 3.24
C ILE A 31 -6.01 -4.13 4.20
N LYS A 32 -5.25 -3.44 5.05
CA LYS A 32 -5.75 -2.37 5.91
C LYS A 32 -5.99 -1.11 5.10
N VAL A 33 -7.21 -0.97 4.58
CA VAL A 33 -7.62 0.16 3.70
C VAL A 33 -7.37 1.54 4.33
N TRP A 34 -7.51 1.66 5.65
CA TRP A 34 -7.23 2.92 6.35
C TRP A 34 -5.73 3.26 6.36
N VAL A 35 -4.85 2.25 6.43
CA VAL A 35 -3.39 2.42 6.28
C VAL A 35 -3.06 2.88 4.87
N LEU A 36 -3.64 2.23 3.85
CA LEU A 36 -3.47 2.63 2.45
C LEU A 36 -3.85 4.10 2.22
N LYS A 37 -5.02 4.52 2.75
CA LYS A 37 -5.49 5.90 2.65
C LYS A 37 -4.57 6.89 3.39
N GLY A 38 -4.01 6.50 4.52
CA GLY A 38 -3.06 7.31 5.28
C GLY A 38 -1.75 7.50 4.53
N LEU A 39 -1.17 6.38 4.05
CA LEU A 39 0.04 6.37 3.24
C LEU A 39 -0.14 7.18 1.96
N ALA A 40 -1.25 7.02 1.26
CA ALA A 40 -1.50 7.76 0.02
C ALA A 40 -1.62 9.27 0.23
N ARG A 41 -2.16 9.74 1.36
CA ARG A 41 -2.18 11.18 1.67
C ARG A 41 -0.77 11.71 1.97
N ARG A 42 0.02 10.93 2.72
CA ARG A 42 1.42 11.28 3.03
C ARG A 42 2.24 11.37 1.75
N GLU A 43 2.13 10.36 0.89
CA GLU A 43 2.83 10.31 -0.40
C GLU A 43 2.36 11.46 -1.30
N ALA A 44 1.05 11.72 -1.37
CA ALA A 44 0.54 12.81 -2.18
C ALA A 44 1.09 14.19 -1.76
N MET A 45 1.17 14.43 -0.44
CA MET A 45 1.81 15.65 0.08
C MET A 45 3.32 15.68 -0.19
N LEU A 46 4.01 14.54 -0.10
CA LEU A 46 5.44 14.44 -0.37
C LEU A 46 5.78 14.73 -1.84
N THR A 47 5.03 14.13 -2.78
CA THR A 47 5.32 14.24 -4.22
C THR A 47 4.79 15.51 -4.85
N TRP A 48 3.57 15.95 -4.49
CA TRP A 48 2.88 17.06 -5.15
C TRP A 48 2.55 18.24 -4.23
N GLY A 49 2.82 18.16 -2.93
CA GLY A 49 2.41 19.20 -1.97
C GLY A 49 0.89 19.40 -1.90
N SER A 50 0.09 18.42 -2.35
CA SER A 50 -1.37 18.54 -2.37
C SER A 50 -2.08 17.19 -2.25
N ILE A 51 -3.32 17.23 -1.74
CA ILE A 51 -4.22 16.07 -1.63
C ILE A 51 -5.37 16.13 -2.64
N THR A 52 -5.12 16.71 -3.81
CA THR A 52 -6.12 16.75 -4.88
C THR A 52 -6.49 15.33 -5.33
N PRO A 53 -7.69 15.10 -5.89
CA PRO A 53 -8.09 13.76 -6.35
C PRO A 53 -7.10 13.13 -7.34
N ARG A 54 -6.44 13.95 -8.18
CA ARG A 54 -5.39 13.48 -9.10
C ARG A 54 -4.13 13.02 -8.34
N ALA A 55 -3.65 13.82 -7.40
CA ALA A 55 -2.47 13.48 -6.59
C ALA A 55 -2.73 12.21 -5.76
N LEU A 56 -3.90 12.09 -5.13
CA LEU A 56 -4.28 10.89 -4.37
C LEU A 56 -4.35 9.64 -5.26
N ARG A 57 -4.90 9.72 -6.47
CA ARG A 57 -4.89 8.58 -7.40
C ARG A 57 -3.47 8.17 -7.80
N GLY A 58 -2.58 9.13 -8.01
CA GLY A 58 -1.16 8.87 -8.29
C GLY A 58 -0.48 8.16 -7.11
N ALA A 59 -0.61 8.73 -5.91
CA ALA A 59 -0.07 8.15 -4.68
C ALA A 59 -0.60 6.74 -4.38
N VAL A 60 -1.91 6.52 -4.55
CA VAL A 60 -2.50 5.19 -4.35
C VAL A 60 -1.87 4.17 -5.29
N ARG A 61 -1.65 4.50 -6.57
CA ARG A 61 -0.98 3.59 -7.51
C ARG A 61 0.42 3.22 -7.04
N MET A 62 1.23 4.21 -6.67
CA MET A 62 2.61 3.98 -6.18
C MET A 62 2.66 3.01 -4.99
N ILE A 63 1.71 3.12 -4.06
CA ILE A 63 1.67 2.24 -2.89
C ILE A 63 1.02 0.89 -3.23
N ALA A 64 -0.01 0.88 -4.08
CA ALA A 64 -0.74 -0.33 -4.45
C ALA A 64 0.13 -1.33 -5.22
N ASP A 65 1.14 -0.86 -5.95
CA ASP A 65 2.11 -1.72 -6.65
C ASP A 65 2.90 -2.63 -5.68
N LEU A 66 3.01 -2.26 -4.40
CA LEU A 66 3.70 -3.06 -3.37
C LEU A 66 2.80 -4.15 -2.76
N ILE A 67 1.47 -4.01 -2.87
CA ILE A 67 0.51 -4.93 -2.24
C ILE A 67 0.68 -6.37 -2.71
N PRO A 68 0.83 -6.67 -4.02
CA PRO A 68 1.02 -8.04 -4.48
C PRO A 68 2.26 -8.70 -3.88
N GLU A 69 3.40 -8.00 -3.83
CA GLU A 69 4.64 -8.52 -3.24
C GLU A 69 4.45 -8.84 -1.76
N MET A 70 3.81 -7.95 -1.01
CA MET A 70 3.52 -8.15 0.40
C MET A 70 2.57 -9.33 0.65
N GLN A 71 1.53 -9.48 -0.16
CA GLN A 71 0.59 -10.60 -0.05
C GLN A 71 1.25 -11.93 -0.40
N CYS A 72 2.10 -11.96 -1.43
CA CYS A 72 2.89 -13.14 -1.77
C CYS A 72 3.82 -13.53 -0.61
N ALA A 73 4.53 -12.55 -0.03
CA ALA A 73 5.40 -12.79 1.11
C ALA A 73 4.62 -13.30 2.34
N TRP A 74 3.45 -12.72 2.64
CA TRP A 74 2.59 -13.18 3.73
C TRP A 74 2.11 -14.62 3.50
N ARG A 75 1.67 -14.96 2.28
CA ARG A 75 1.26 -16.32 1.90
C ARG A 75 2.37 -17.34 2.06
N GLN A 76 3.58 -17.01 1.60
CA GLN A 76 4.75 -17.89 1.74
C GLN A 76 5.08 -18.16 3.21
N ARG A 77 5.03 -17.15 4.08
CA ARG A 77 5.26 -17.32 5.53
C ARG A 77 4.22 -18.24 6.20
N HIS A 78 2.99 -18.25 5.69
CA HIS A 78 1.88 -19.04 6.23
C HIS A 78 1.67 -20.38 5.51
N GLY A 79 2.59 -20.80 4.63
CA GLY A 79 2.50 -22.06 3.91
C GLY A 79 1.34 -22.14 2.90
N LEU A 80 0.79 -20.98 2.49
CA LEU A 80 -0.29 -20.91 1.52
C LEU A 80 0.28 -20.93 0.08
N PRO A 81 -0.37 -21.62 -0.87
CA PRO A 81 0.11 -21.69 -2.24
C PRO A 81 0.09 -20.31 -2.91
N VAL A 82 1.21 -19.95 -3.53
CA VAL A 82 1.33 -18.77 -4.39
C VAL A 82 1.35 -19.25 -5.83
N ALA A 83 0.19 -19.27 -6.47
CA ALA A 83 0.09 -19.56 -7.90
C ALA A 83 0.54 -18.33 -8.68
N MET A 84 1.72 -18.41 -9.30
CA MET A 84 2.22 -17.40 -10.23
C MET A 84 1.62 -17.69 -11.60
N THR A 85 0.53 -17.02 -11.95
CA THR A 85 0.01 -17.07 -13.32
C THR A 85 0.90 -16.18 -14.18
N THR A 86 1.67 -16.77 -15.09
CA THR A 86 2.43 -16.02 -16.09
C THR A 86 1.44 -15.32 -17.03
N VAL A 87 1.27 -14.02 -16.85
CA VAL A 87 0.53 -13.19 -17.80
C VAL A 87 1.45 -12.92 -18.98
N ALA A 88 1.29 -13.69 -20.06
CA ALA A 88 1.93 -13.39 -21.33
C ALA A 88 1.44 -12.02 -21.82
N SER A 89 2.35 -11.12 -22.24
CA SER A 89 1.96 -9.83 -22.78
C SER A 89 1.07 -10.02 -24.00
N TYR A 90 -0.13 -9.42 -24.00
CA TYR A 90 -1.04 -9.41 -25.15
C TYR A 90 -0.53 -8.39 -26.19
N ALA A 91 0.59 -8.71 -26.83
CA ALA A 91 1.05 -8.10 -28.07
C ALA A 91 2.19 -8.95 -28.63
N PRO A 92 2.29 -9.15 -29.96
CA PRO A 92 3.57 -9.49 -30.55
C PRO A 92 4.57 -8.41 -30.13
N ALA A 93 5.75 -8.83 -29.65
CA ALA A 93 6.85 -7.89 -29.44
C ALA A 93 7.00 -7.10 -30.74
N ARG A 94 6.91 -5.76 -30.70
CA ARG A 94 7.35 -4.94 -31.83
C ARG A 94 8.78 -5.38 -32.13
N ASP A 95 9.00 -5.92 -33.33
CA ASP A 95 10.32 -6.26 -33.84
C ASP A 95 11.26 -5.07 -33.59
N GLY A 96 12.13 -5.17 -32.57
CA GLY A 96 13.02 -4.08 -32.24
C GLY A 96 13.57 -4.02 -30.81
N VAL A 97 12.96 -4.65 -29.80
CA VAL A 97 13.50 -4.60 -28.43
C VAL A 97 14.16 -5.92 -28.06
N ARG A 98 15.50 -5.89 -28.02
CA ARG A 98 16.37 -7.00 -27.63
C ARG A 98 15.89 -7.65 -26.33
N ARG A 99 15.61 -8.95 -26.40
CA ARG A 99 15.53 -9.84 -25.23
C ARG A 99 16.93 -9.96 -24.64
N SER A 100 17.22 -9.33 -23.51
CA SER A 100 18.34 -9.77 -22.66
C SER A 100 17.77 -10.77 -21.66
N ALA A 101 18.06 -12.04 -21.88
CA ALA A 101 17.95 -13.07 -20.87
C ALA A 101 19.06 -12.86 -19.84
N PHE A 102 18.72 -12.75 -18.57
CA PHE A 102 19.49 -13.24 -17.42
C PHE A 102 18.53 -13.46 -16.25
#